data_AF-A0A650MEM9-F1
#
_entry.id   AF-A0A650MEM9-F1
#
_cell.length_a   1.000
_cell.length_b   1.000
_cell.length_c   1.000
_cell.angle_alpha   90.00
_cell.angle_beta   90.00
_cell.angle_gamma   90.00
#
_symmetry.space_group_name_H-M   'P 1'
#
loop_
_entity.id
_entity.type
_entity.pdbx_description
1 polymer ?
#
loop_
_entity_poly.entity_id
_entity_poly.type
_entity_poly.pdbx_seq_one_letter_code
_entity_poly.pdbx_strand_id
1 'polypeptide(L)'
;MKELKLKYGCNPNQKQARIFSKDGELPIKILNGSAGYINLLDALNSWQLVKELKTATGLAAAASFKHVSPAGAAVAVPLSKSLKKAYFIDDVNLSDIATAYVRARGADRMSSYGDFVALSD
;
A
#
# COMPACT_ATOMS: atom_id res chain seq x y z
N MET A 1 -19.83 -11.74 1.69
CA MET A 1 -18.58 -12.51 1.60
C MET A 1 -17.95 -12.70 2.98
N LYS A 2 -18.21 -13.85 3.61
CA LYS A 2 -17.56 -14.26 4.88
C LYS A 2 -16.13 -14.78 4.68
N GLU A 3 -15.81 -15.26 3.48
CA GLU A 3 -14.49 -15.78 3.12
C GLU A 3 -14.10 -15.45 1.69
N LEU A 4 -12.80 -15.35 1.43
CA LEU A 4 -12.21 -15.20 0.11
C LEU A 4 -11.18 -16.33 -0.10
N LYS A 5 -11.42 -17.19 -1.09
CA LYS A 5 -10.47 -18.24 -1.48
C LYS A 5 -9.30 -17.62 -2.25
N LEU A 6 -8.10 -18.13 -1.99
CA LEU A 6 -6.86 -17.67 -2.58
C LEU A 6 -6.24 -18.77 -3.44
N LYS A 7 -5.41 -18.38 -4.41
CA LYS A 7 -4.75 -19.32 -5.32
C LYS A 7 -3.84 -20.33 -4.58
N TYR A 8 -3.09 -19.85 -3.61
CA TYR A 8 -2.20 -20.61 -2.72
C TYR A 8 -1.81 -19.74 -1.51
N GLY A 9 -1.08 -20.31 -0.53
CA GLY A 9 -0.56 -19.64 0.66
C GLY A 9 0.68 -18.78 0.39
N CYS A 10 1.71 -18.84 1.25
CA CYS A 10 2.95 -18.09 1.01
C CYS A 10 3.69 -18.56 -0.25
N ASN A 11 3.59 -19.84 -0.59
CA ASN A 11 4.29 -20.46 -1.71
C ASN A 11 3.35 -21.33 -2.56
N PRO A 12 3.63 -21.56 -3.86
CA PRO A 12 2.74 -22.29 -4.77
C PRO A 12 2.39 -23.73 -4.36
N ASN A 13 3.26 -24.40 -3.61
CA ASN A 13 3.02 -25.74 -3.08
C ASN A 13 2.00 -25.76 -1.93
N GLN A 14 1.76 -24.63 -1.28
CA GLN A 14 0.79 -24.48 -0.19
C GLN A 14 -0.61 -24.25 -0.76
N LYS A 15 -1.23 -25.32 -1.25
CA LYS A 15 -2.59 -25.28 -1.83
C LYS A 15 -3.64 -25.09 -0.73
N GLN A 16 -4.84 -24.65 -1.14
CA GLN A 16 -6.00 -24.41 -0.26
C GLN A 16 -5.76 -23.30 0.78
N ALA A 17 -5.66 -22.06 0.32
CA ALA A 17 -5.59 -20.89 1.20
C ALA A 17 -6.88 -20.06 1.12
N ARG A 18 -7.25 -19.42 2.22
CA ARG A 18 -8.38 -18.48 2.30
C ARG A 18 -8.14 -17.45 3.40
N ILE A 19 -8.79 -16.30 3.28
CA ILE A 19 -9.06 -15.42 4.42
C ILE A 19 -10.55 -15.50 4.76
N PHE A 20 -10.88 -15.32 6.03
CA PHE A 20 -12.27 -15.28 6.48
C PHE A 20 -12.40 -14.38 7.72
N SER A 21 -13.61 -13.88 7.96
CA SER A 21 -13.95 -13.18 9.19
C SER A 21 -14.85 -14.06 10.05
N LYS A 22 -14.60 -14.11 11.36
CA LYS A 22 -15.50 -14.79 12.31
C LYS A 22 -16.76 -13.96 12.57
N ASP A 23 -16.63 -12.64 12.55
CA ASP A 23 -17.63 -11.69 13.01
C ASP A 23 -18.52 -11.15 11.87
N GLY A 24 -18.47 -11.77 10.69
CA GLY A 24 -19.35 -11.45 9.58
C GLY A 24 -18.62 -11.26 8.27
N GLU A 25 -18.83 -10.11 7.65
CA GLU A 25 -18.33 -9.77 6.32
C GLU A 25 -16.84 -9.38 6.35
N LEU A 26 -16.10 -9.68 5.28
CA LEU A 26 -14.74 -9.20 5.13
C LEU A 26 -14.73 -7.67 4.96
N PRO A 27 -13.84 -6.92 5.64
CA PRO A 27 -13.75 -5.46 5.51
C PRO A 27 -13.02 -5.02 4.22
N ILE A 28 -12.99 -5.89 3.20
CA ILE A 28 -12.34 -5.63 1.91
C ILE A 28 -13.26 -6.06 0.77
N LYS A 29 -13.17 -5.34 -0.35
CA LYS A 29 -13.87 -5.68 -1.59
C LYS A 29 -12.86 -5.66 -2.73
N ILE A 30 -12.78 -6.76 -3.49
CA ILE A 30 -11.95 -6.82 -4.70
C ILE A 30 -12.70 -6.11 -5.83
N LEU A 31 -12.17 -5.00 -6.30
CA LEU A 31 -12.73 -4.24 -7.43
C LEU A 31 -12.17 -4.70 -8.78
N ASN A 32 -10.92 -5.19 -8.80
CA ASN A 32 -10.25 -5.67 -10.00
C ASN A 32 -9.20 -6.74 -9.66
N GLY A 33 -9.01 -7.71 -10.55
CA GLY A 33 -7.99 -8.76 -10.42
C GLY A 33 -8.29 -9.79 -9.33
N SER A 34 -7.23 -10.39 -8.77
CA SER A 34 -7.32 -11.40 -7.71
C SER A 34 -6.18 -11.24 -6.72
N ALA A 35 -6.50 -11.06 -5.44
CA ALA A 35 -5.50 -10.90 -4.39
C ALA A 35 -4.85 -12.24 -4.02
N GLY A 36 -3.52 -12.26 -3.89
CA GLY A 36 -2.76 -13.38 -3.33
C GLY A 36 -2.59 -13.28 -1.81
N TYR A 37 -2.10 -14.36 -1.20
CA TYR A 37 -1.84 -14.43 0.25
C TYR A 37 -0.89 -13.32 0.71
N ILE A 38 0.27 -13.19 0.07
CA ILE A 38 1.27 -12.17 0.41
C ILE A 38 0.72 -10.76 0.14
N ASN A 39 -0.07 -10.57 -0.93
CA ASN A 39 -0.68 -9.27 -1.21
C ASN A 39 -1.58 -8.82 -0.06
N LEU A 40 -2.34 -9.73 0.56
CA LEU A 40 -3.19 -9.40 1.69
C LEU A 40 -2.38 -9.09 2.96
N LEU A 41 -1.23 -9.73 3.17
CA LEU A 41 -0.32 -9.37 4.25
C LEU A 41 0.24 -7.95 4.07
N ASP A 42 0.68 -7.60 2.86
CA ASP A 42 1.13 -6.24 2.55
C ASP A 42 -0.03 -5.24 2.71
N ALA A 43 -1.20 -5.54 2.14
CA ALA A 43 -2.37 -4.66 2.17
C ALA A 43 -2.85 -4.33 3.59
N LEU A 44 -3.00 -5.34 4.44
CA LEU A 44 -3.56 -5.14 5.78
C LEU A 44 -2.60 -4.39 6.71
N ASN A 45 -1.28 -4.60 6.58
CA ASN A 45 -0.30 -3.84 7.34
C ASN A 45 -0.15 -2.41 6.82
N SER A 46 -0.04 -2.23 5.50
CA SER A 46 0.10 -0.91 4.88
C SER A 46 -1.13 -0.03 5.09
N TRP A 47 -2.33 -0.60 5.07
CA TRP A 47 -3.57 0.12 5.38
C TRP A 47 -3.58 0.69 6.80
N GLN A 48 -3.21 -0.11 7.80
CA GLN A 48 -3.14 0.35 9.19
C GLN A 48 -2.15 1.51 9.33
N LEU A 49 -0.97 1.37 8.71
CA LEU A 49 0.06 2.41 8.72
C LEU A 49 -0.46 3.74 8.18
N VAL A 50 -1.08 3.77 6.99
CA VAL A 50 -1.55 5.04 6.41
C VAL A 50 -2.75 5.61 7.16
N LYS A 51 -3.62 4.75 7.71
CA LYS A 51 -4.74 5.17 8.56
C LYS A 51 -4.26 5.85 9.84
N GLU A 52 -3.25 5.29 10.50
CA GLU A 52 -2.67 5.87 11.71
C GLU A 52 -1.90 7.15 11.41
N LEU A 53 -1.12 7.20 10.32
CA LEU A 53 -0.46 8.44 9.87
C LEU A 53 -1.45 9.57 9.60
N LYS A 54 -2.54 9.28 8.88
CA LYS A 54 -3.62 10.26 8.62
C LYS A 54 -4.24 10.74 9.94
N THR A 55 -4.54 9.82 10.85
CA THR A 55 -5.14 10.13 12.16
C THR A 55 -4.21 11.02 13.00
N ALA A 56 -2.91 10.70 13.02
CA ALA A 56 -1.93 11.37 13.87
C ALA A 56 -1.52 12.75 13.32
N THR A 57 -1.53 12.94 12.00
CA THR A 57 -0.98 14.16 11.35
C THR A 57 -2.03 15.05 10.71
N GLY A 58 -3.23 14.53 10.43
CA GLY A 58 -4.26 15.22 9.64
C GLY A 58 -3.96 15.31 8.14
N LEU A 59 -2.79 14.85 7.69
CA LEU A 59 -2.35 14.94 6.29
C LEU A 59 -2.67 13.64 5.54
N ALA A 60 -2.95 13.75 4.23
CA ALA A 60 -3.04 12.57 3.36
C ALA A 60 -1.73 11.77 3.43
N ALA A 61 -1.85 10.45 3.52
CA ALA A 61 -0.75 9.54 3.78
C ALA A 61 -0.75 8.38 2.77
N ALA A 62 0.45 7.90 2.44
CA ALA A 62 0.63 6.77 1.55
C ALA A 62 1.79 5.90 1.99
N ALA A 63 1.74 4.63 1.60
CA ALA A 63 2.79 3.66 1.84
C ALA A 63 3.04 2.79 0.61
N SER A 64 4.31 2.45 0.41
CA SER A 64 4.79 1.47 -0.57
C SER A 64 5.36 0.30 0.22
N PHE A 65 4.72 -0.87 0.11
CA PHE A 65 5.10 -2.08 0.85
C PHE A 65 5.72 -3.12 -0.06
N LYS A 66 6.72 -3.82 0.48
CA LYS A 66 7.34 -4.97 -0.17
C LYS A 66 7.74 -5.98 0.90
N HIS A 67 7.35 -7.24 0.72
CA HIS A 67 7.66 -8.32 1.67
C HIS A 67 7.25 -8.00 3.12
N VAL A 68 6.02 -7.49 3.30
CA VAL A 68 5.38 -7.23 4.59
C VAL A 68 6.09 -6.15 5.41
N SER A 69 6.80 -5.25 4.75
CA SER A 69 7.44 -4.07 5.36
C SER A 69 7.38 -2.88 4.41
N PRO A 70 7.35 -1.63 4.94
CA PRO A 70 7.37 -0.46 4.09
C PRO A 70 8.74 -0.31 3.42
N ALA A 71 8.77 -0.33 2.08
CA ALA A 71 9.88 0.24 1.32
C ALA A 71 9.94 1.76 1.53
N GLY A 72 8.78 2.38 1.73
CA GLY A 72 8.67 3.74 2.23
C GLY A 72 7.24 4.12 2.61
N ALA A 73 7.10 5.14 3.45
CA ALA A 73 5.82 5.73 3.83
C ALA A 73 6.00 7.24 4.03
N ALA A 74 4.95 8.01 3.73
CA ALA A 74 5.01 9.46 3.81
C ALA A 74 3.62 10.09 3.96
N VAL A 75 3.62 11.34 4.42
CA VAL A 75 2.47 12.24 4.38
C VAL A 75 2.67 13.35 3.35
N ALA A 76 1.59 14.04 2.98
CA ALA A 76 1.54 15.07 1.93
C ALA A 76 2.29 16.36 2.30
N VAL A 77 3.62 16.30 2.27
CA VAL A 77 4.50 17.46 2.44
C VAL A 77 5.06 17.89 1.08
N PRO A 78 5.08 19.19 0.75
CA PRO A 78 5.64 19.69 -0.49
C PRO A 78 7.03 19.12 -0.81
N LEU A 79 7.22 18.75 -2.07
CA LEU A 79 8.49 18.24 -2.58
C LEU A 79 9.41 19.40 -2.97
N SER A 80 10.66 19.36 -2.50
CA SER A 80 11.70 20.25 -3.00
C SER A 80 12.02 19.97 -4.47
N LYS A 81 12.65 20.93 -5.15
CA LYS A 81 13.12 20.74 -6.54
C LYS A 81 14.05 19.52 -6.67
N SER A 82 14.90 19.26 -5.68
CA SER A 82 15.80 18.10 -5.68
C SER A 82 15.03 16.78 -5.54
N LEU A 83 14.02 16.72 -4.67
CA LEU A 83 13.19 15.53 -4.52
C LEU A 83 12.33 15.26 -5.77
N LYS A 84 11.75 16.30 -6.38
CA LYS A 84 11.01 16.15 -7.65
C LYS A 84 11.88 15.51 -8.74
N LYS A 85 13.11 16.00 -8.90
CA LYS A 85 14.07 15.43 -9.85
C LYS A 85 14.46 13.99 -9.47
N ALA A 86 14.77 13.74 -8.20
CA ALA A 86 15.14 12.40 -7.73
C ALA A 86 14.01 11.37 -7.89
N TYR A 87 12.76 11.82 -7.82
CA TYR A 87 11.58 10.98 -7.95
C TYR A 87 11.04 10.91 -9.38
N PHE A 88 11.67 11.58 -10.34
CA PHE A 88 11.31 11.59 -11.76
C PHE A 88 9.90 12.14 -12.02
N ILE A 89 9.55 13.25 -11.34
CA ILE A 89 8.25 13.93 -11.42
C ILE A 89 8.46 15.42 -11.71
N ASP A 90 9.08 15.70 -12.86
CA ASP A 90 9.26 17.07 -13.33
C ASP A 90 7.92 17.64 -13.85
N ASP A 91 7.60 18.88 -13.44
CA ASP A 91 6.47 19.68 -13.93
C ASP A 91 5.06 19.07 -13.83
N VAL A 92 4.81 18.24 -12.81
CA VAL A 92 3.46 17.71 -12.51
C VAL A 92 2.82 18.43 -11.31
N ASN A 93 1.58 18.89 -11.49
CA ASN A 93 0.72 19.32 -10.38
C ASN A 93 0.16 18.08 -9.67
N LEU A 94 0.64 17.82 -8.46
CA LEU A 94 0.23 16.67 -7.66
C LEU A 94 -0.86 17.09 -6.67
N SER A 95 -1.87 16.23 -6.50
CA SER A 95 -2.75 16.30 -5.33
C SER A 95 -1.99 15.90 -4.06
N ASP A 96 -2.59 16.10 -2.89
CA ASP A 96 -1.99 15.73 -1.61
C ASP A 96 -1.68 14.23 -1.54
N ILE A 97 -2.65 13.37 -1.91
CA ILE A 97 -2.44 11.92 -1.87
C ILE A 97 -1.40 11.45 -2.91
N ALA A 98 -1.35 12.09 -4.07
CA ALA A 98 -0.31 11.81 -5.06
C ALA A 98 1.08 12.23 -4.55
N THR A 99 1.17 13.37 -3.88
CA THR A 99 2.40 13.86 -3.24
C THR A 99 2.88 12.86 -2.18
N ALA A 100 1.98 12.39 -1.31
CA ALA A 100 2.30 11.38 -0.30
C ALA A 100 2.83 10.09 -0.94
N TYR A 101 2.18 9.60 -2.01
CA TYR A 101 2.60 8.35 -2.66
C TYR A 101 3.95 8.48 -3.36
N VAL A 102 4.21 9.58 -4.06
CA VAL A 102 5.52 9.77 -4.72
C VAL A 102 6.64 9.84 -3.69
N ARG A 103 6.41 10.46 -2.52
CA ARG A 103 7.38 10.42 -1.41
C ARG A 103 7.59 9.00 -0.88
N ALA A 104 6.51 8.25 -0.64
CA ALA A 104 6.58 6.89 -0.13
C ALA A 104 7.37 5.96 -1.07
N ARG A 105 7.02 5.94 -2.35
CA ARG A 105 7.72 5.15 -3.38
C ARG A 105 9.15 5.64 -3.65
N GLY A 106 9.38 6.94 -3.45
CA GLY A 106 10.66 7.59 -3.68
C GLY A 106 11.72 7.30 -2.61
N ALA A 107 11.33 6.78 -1.44
CA ALA A 107 12.27 6.46 -0.36
C ALA A 107 13.34 5.45 -0.81
N ASP A 108 12.91 4.36 -1.45
CA ASP A 108 13.77 3.41 -2.15
C ASP A 108 13.03 2.84 -3.37
N ARG A 109 13.44 3.29 -4.56
CA ARG A 109 12.81 2.90 -5.82
C ARG A 109 13.07 1.44 -6.19
N MET A 110 14.20 0.86 -5.78
CA MET A 110 14.53 -0.54 -6.08
C MET A 110 13.68 -1.46 -5.22
N SER A 111 13.60 -1.18 -3.92
CA SER A 111 12.74 -1.93 -3.00
C SER A 111 11.26 -1.80 -3.34
N SER A 112 10.84 -0.65 -3.88
CA SER A 112 9.45 -0.41 -4.34
C SER A 112 9.09 -1.07 -5.68
N TYR A 113 9.99 -1.85 -6.29
CA TYR A 113 9.67 -2.55 -7.53
C TYR A 113 8.65 -3.68 -7.30
N GLY A 114 7.46 -3.53 -7.89
CA GLY A 114 6.33 -4.44 -7.67
C GLY A 114 5.82 -4.40 -6.23
N ASP A 115 5.74 -3.20 -5.66
CA ASP A 115 5.17 -2.93 -4.34
C ASP A 115 3.66 -3.16 -4.28
N PHE A 116 3.15 -3.21 -3.04
CA PHE A 116 1.75 -3.03 -2.72
C PHE A 116 1.54 -1.62 -2.17
N VAL A 117 0.58 -0.88 -2.72
CA VAL A 117 0.31 0.51 -2.34
C VAL A 117 -0.86 0.59 -1.37
N ALA A 118 -0.74 1.41 -0.33
CA ALA A 118 -1.86 1.86 0.48
C ALA A 118 -1.95 3.38 0.52
N LEU A 119 -3.19 3.89 0.52
CA LEU A 119 -3.54 5.31 0.48
C LEU A 119 -4.59 5.57 1.58
N SER A 120 -4.48 6.69 2.30
CA SER A 120 -5.45 7.05 3.36
C SER A 120 -6.73 7.71 2.85
N ASP A 121 -6.74 8.14 1.59
CA ASP A 121 -7.79 8.94 0.94
C ASP A 121 -8.14 8.35 -0.43
#